data_AF-A0A5S3WWY1-F1
#
_entry.id   AF-A0A5S3WWY1-F1
#
_cell.length_a   1.000
_cell.length_b   1.000
_cell.length_c   1.000
_cell.angle_alpha   90.00
_cell.angle_beta   90.00
_cell.angle_gamma   90.00
#
_symmetry.space_group_name_H-M   'P 1'
#
loop_
_entity.id
_entity.type
_entity.pdbx_description
1 polymer ?
#
loop_
_entity_poly.entity_id
_entity_poly.type
_entity_poly.pdbx_seq_one_letter_code
_entity_poly.pdbx_strand_id
1 'polypeptide(L)'
;MRKDLILAILCLGVISNVNALEVKSATVISIQSYTNGTVGVITNNQDVGPSSCRSKAKYIVPEKEHGTSNVLSVLLTAKATSKPVTINVHDTECSSGYPKITSVVLE
;
A
#
# COMPACT_ATOMS: atom_id res chain seq x y z
N MET A 1 5.29 52.58 3.81
CA MET A 1 4.28 51.63 3.30
C MET A 1 4.94 50.66 2.32
N ARG A 2 4.66 49.36 2.50
CA ARG A 2 5.03 48.22 1.62
C ARG A 2 6.49 47.76 1.64
N LYS A 3 6.94 47.19 2.75
CA LYS A 3 7.94 46.09 2.72
C LYS A 3 7.48 44.83 3.46
N ASP A 4 6.24 44.82 3.95
CA ASP A 4 5.66 43.66 4.65
C ASP A 4 4.92 42.70 3.70
N LEU A 5 4.93 42.97 2.38
CA LEU A 5 4.21 42.17 1.36
C LEU A 5 5.07 41.06 0.73
N ILE A 6 6.28 40.80 1.24
CA ILE A 6 7.15 39.72 0.74
C ILE A 6 7.06 38.47 1.64
N LEU A 7 6.45 38.58 2.83
CA LEU A 7 6.41 37.47 3.80
C LEU A 7 5.16 36.56 3.68
N ALA A 8 4.27 36.81 2.73
CA ALA A 8 2.98 36.11 2.64
C ALA A 8 2.86 35.13 1.45
N ILE A 9 3.95 34.90 0.71
CA ILE A 9 3.91 34.11 -0.51
C ILE A 9 4.75 32.85 -0.34
N LEU A 10 4.07 31.70 -0.49
CA LEU A 10 4.62 30.35 -0.68
C LEU A 10 4.98 29.50 0.57
N CYS A 11 4.12 29.49 1.58
CA CYS A 11 3.90 28.29 2.40
C CYS A 11 2.55 27.62 2.05
N LEU A 12 2.22 27.48 0.75
CA LEU A 12 1.28 26.45 0.34
C LEU A 12 2.03 25.12 0.39
N GLY A 13 2.19 24.60 1.61
CA GLY A 13 2.48 23.20 1.82
C GLY A 13 1.31 22.43 1.22
N VAL A 14 1.51 21.88 0.02
CA VAL A 14 0.62 20.85 -0.52
C VAL A 14 0.73 19.70 0.45
N ILE A 15 -0.25 19.58 1.34
CA ILE A 15 -0.43 18.36 2.12
C ILE A 15 -0.91 17.33 1.12
N SER A 16 0.03 16.64 0.48
CA SER A 16 -0.25 15.45 -0.31
C SER A 16 -0.79 14.40 0.65
N ASN A 17 -2.10 14.42 0.88
CA ASN A 17 -2.77 13.31 1.55
C ASN A 17 -2.60 12.11 0.63
N VAL A 18 -1.61 11.27 0.89
CA VAL A 18 -1.54 9.92 0.31
C VAL A 18 -2.74 9.19 0.90
N ASN A 19 -3.88 9.22 0.20
CA ASN A 19 -5.03 8.48 0.67
C ASN A 19 -4.71 7.01 0.43
N ALA A 20 -4.74 6.21 1.48
CA ALA A 20 -4.72 4.78 1.34
C ALA A 20 -6.16 4.29 1.20
N LEU A 21 -6.40 3.37 0.28
CA LEU A 21 -7.62 2.58 0.25
C LEU A 21 -7.41 1.36 1.14
N GLU A 22 -8.42 1.02 1.94
CA GLU A 22 -8.29 0.01 2.97
C GLU A 22 -9.03 -1.29 2.60
N VAL A 23 -8.35 -2.42 2.70
CA VAL A 23 -8.92 -3.77 2.63
C VAL A 23 -9.01 -4.31 4.05
N LYS A 24 -10.21 -4.27 4.65
CA LYS A 24 -10.43 -4.71 6.03
C LYS A 24 -10.57 -6.22 6.13
N SER A 25 -10.03 -6.78 7.22
CA SER A 25 -10.23 -8.17 7.66
C SER A 25 -10.06 -9.21 6.56
N ALA A 26 -8.96 -9.09 5.81
CA ALA A 26 -8.61 -9.98 4.72
C ALA A 26 -7.79 -11.17 5.22
N THR A 27 -8.16 -12.38 4.81
CA THR A 27 -7.36 -13.58 5.06
C THR A 27 -6.32 -13.75 3.94
N VAL A 28 -5.06 -13.94 4.31
CA VAL A 28 -3.96 -14.19 3.36
C VAL A 28 -4.03 -15.63 2.84
N ILE A 29 -4.38 -15.79 1.56
CA ILE A 29 -4.44 -17.09 0.88
C ILE A 29 -3.04 -17.50 0.40
N SER A 30 -2.36 -16.59 -0.32
CA SER A 30 -1.06 -16.88 -0.93
C SER A 30 -0.13 -15.68 -0.86
N ILE A 31 1.16 -15.97 -0.72
CA ILE A 31 2.25 -14.99 -0.73
C ILE A 31 3.23 -15.48 -1.79
N GLN A 32 3.56 -14.60 -2.74
CA GLN A 32 4.52 -14.83 -3.80
C GLN A 32 5.70 -13.88 -3.59
N SER A 33 6.87 -14.41 -3.26
CA SER A 33 8.09 -13.61 -3.21
C SER A 33 8.87 -13.82 -4.50
N TYR A 34 9.25 -12.72 -5.16
CA TYR A 34 10.04 -12.76 -6.39
C TYR A 34 11.52 -12.51 -6.07
N THR A 35 12.42 -13.02 -6.91
CA THR A 35 13.88 -12.90 -6.73
C THR A 35 14.37 -11.45 -6.75
N ASN A 36 13.59 -10.53 -7.31
CA ASN A 36 13.83 -9.10 -7.30
C ASN A 36 13.32 -8.40 -6.01
N GLY A 37 12.96 -9.13 -4.95
CA GLY A 37 12.49 -8.56 -3.69
C GLY A 37 11.07 -7.98 -3.72
N THR A 38 10.33 -8.13 -4.82
CA THR A 38 8.91 -7.79 -4.88
C THR A 38 8.09 -8.87 -4.18
N VAL A 39 7.07 -8.46 -3.41
CA VAL A 39 6.13 -9.37 -2.74
C VAL A 39 4.75 -9.19 -3.33
N GLY A 40 4.15 -10.28 -3.82
CA GLY A 40 2.75 -10.36 -4.19
C GLY A 40 1.93 -11.06 -3.12
N VAL A 41 0.74 -10.56 -2.81
CA VAL A 41 -0.19 -11.20 -1.87
C VAL A 41 -1.55 -11.38 -2.52
N ILE A 42 -2.13 -12.56 -2.29
CA ILE A 42 -3.49 -12.92 -2.68
C ILE A 42 -4.27 -13.14 -1.39
N THR A 43 -5.38 -12.42 -1.25
CA THR A 43 -6.32 -12.53 -0.13
C THR A 43 -7.66 -13.07 -0.60
N ASN A 44 -8.55 -13.39 0.36
CA ASN A 44 -9.94 -13.74 0.10
C ASN A 44 -10.81 -12.56 -0.36
N ASN A 45 -10.33 -11.32 -0.23
CA ASN A 45 -10.99 -10.09 -0.67
C ASN A 45 -10.02 -9.21 -1.45
N GLN A 46 -10.31 -8.99 -2.73
CA GLN A 46 -9.39 -8.40 -3.70
C GLN A 46 -10.01 -7.32 -4.60
N ASP A 47 -10.92 -6.54 -4.04
CA ASP A 47 -11.76 -5.63 -4.83
C ASP A 47 -11.32 -4.15 -4.71
N VAL A 48 -10.40 -3.87 -3.79
CA VAL A 48 -9.96 -2.53 -3.42
C VAL A 48 -8.69 -2.16 -4.17
N GLY A 49 -8.65 -0.96 -4.73
CA GLY A 49 -7.47 -0.42 -5.40
C GLY A 49 -7.85 0.51 -6.55
N PRO A 50 -6.87 1.24 -7.09
CA PRO A 50 -7.08 2.21 -8.15
C PRO A 50 -7.74 1.56 -9.37
N SER A 51 -8.70 2.24 -10.00
CA SER A 51 -9.27 1.81 -11.28
C SER A 51 -8.26 1.87 -12.42
N SER A 52 -7.17 2.62 -12.26
CA SER A 52 -6.04 2.70 -13.18
C SER A 52 -5.19 1.42 -13.23
N CYS A 53 -5.32 0.53 -12.24
CA CYS A 53 -4.59 -0.74 -12.23
C CYS A 53 -5.22 -1.73 -13.23
N ARG A 54 -4.37 -2.43 -13.98
CA ARG A 54 -4.79 -3.42 -14.99
C ARG A 54 -5.57 -4.59 -14.40
N SER A 55 -5.27 -4.96 -13.15
CA SER A 55 -5.92 -6.06 -12.46
C SER A 55 -5.87 -5.84 -10.95
N LYS A 56 -6.87 -6.35 -10.23
CA LYS A 56 -6.91 -6.39 -8.77
C LYS A 56 -6.71 -7.80 -8.20
N ALA A 57 -6.31 -8.78 -9.03
CA ALA A 57 -6.21 -10.19 -8.64
C ALA A 57 -5.05 -10.54 -7.66
N LYS A 58 -4.17 -9.58 -7.38
CA LYS A 58 -3.20 -9.60 -6.28
C LYS A 58 -2.86 -8.17 -5.87
N TYR A 59 -2.31 -8.00 -4.67
CA TYR A 59 -1.68 -6.76 -4.24
C TYR A 59 -0.15 -6.91 -4.22
N ILE A 60 0.57 -5.82 -4.47
CA ILE A 60 2.02 -5.85 -4.63
C ILE A 60 2.73 -4.87 -3.69
N VAL A 61 3.74 -5.37 -2.99
CA VAL A 61 4.77 -4.57 -2.32
C VAL A 61 5.99 -4.53 -3.25
N PRO A 62 6.33 -3.38 -3.87
CA PRO A 62 7.52 -3.28 -4.70
C PRO A 62 8.79 -3.35 -3.84
N GLU A 63 9.87 -3.93 -4.38
CA GLU A 63 11.17 -4.07 -3.70
C GLU A 63 11.65 -2.77 -3.04
N LYS A 64 11.53 -1.67 -3.78
CA LYS A 64 12.02 -0.33 -3.39
C LYS A 64 11.15 0.35 -2.35
N GLU A 65 10.04 -0.24 -1.94
CA GLU A 65 9.22 0.33 -0.86
C GLU A 65 9.94 0.17 0.47
N HIS A 66 9.96 1.24 1.26
CA HIS A 66 10.46 1.16 2.62
C HIS A 66 9.60 0.19 3.44
N GLY A 67 10.22 -0.79 4.08
CA GLY A 67 9.52 -1.73 4.94
C GLY A 67 8.97 -2.98 4.24
N THR A 68 9.37 -3.29 3.01
CA THR A 68 8.98 -4.53 2.31
C THR A 68 9.21 -5.80 3.15
N SER A 69 10.33 -5.89 3.85
CA SER A 69 10.63 -7.01 4.77
C SER A 69 9.67 -7.08 5.96
N ASN A 70 9.27 -5.93 6.51
CA ASN A 70 8.30 -5.86 7.61
C ASN A 70 6.92 -6.30 7.12
N VAL A 71 6.48 -5.81 5.96
CA VAL A 71 5.21 -6.21 5.34
C VAL A 71 5.21 -7.72 5.06
N LEU A 72 6.28 -8.25 4.49
CA LEU A 72 6.42 -9.69 4.26
C LEU A 72 6.31 -10.48 5.57
N SER A 73 6.97 -10.02 6.63
CA SER A 73 6.94 -10.67 7.95
C SER A 73 5.52 -10.68 8.53
N VAL A 74 4.81 -9.56 8.48
CA VAL A 74 3.41 -9.47 8.93
C VAL A 74 2.50 -10.41 8.14
N LEU A 75 2.64 -10.44 6.81
CA LEU A 75 1.87 -11.32 5.95
C LEU A 75 2.13 -12.82 6.25
N LEU A 76 3.39 -13.18 6.46
CA LEU A 76 3.78 -14.55 6.84
C LEU A 76 3.20 -14.92 8.21
N THR A 77 3.29 -14.03 9.21
CA THR A 77 2.69 -14.24 10.53
C THR A 77 1.18 -14.41 10.44
N ALA A 78 0.50 -13.55 9.69
CA ALA A 78 -0.94 -13.64 9.49
C ALA A 78 -1.35 -14.99 8.89
N LYS A 79 -0.65 -15.41 7.82
CA LYS A 79 -0.91 -16.69 7.17
C LYS A 79 -0.64 -17.88 8.10
N ALA A 80 0.48 -17.86 8.83
CA ALA A 80 0.86 -18.93 9.75
C ALA A 80 -0.11 -19.06 10.94
N THR A 81 -0.67 -17.94 11.40
CA THR A 81 -1.59 -17.88 12.55
C THR A 81 -3.06 -17.90 12.15
N SER A 82 -3.38 -17.95 10.84
CA SER A 82 -4.73 -17.80 10.30
C SER A 82 -5.46 -16.54 10.79
N LYS A 83 -4.70 -15.48 11.11
CA LYS A 83 -5.24 -14.19 11.53
C LYS A 83 -5.56 -13.32 10.32
N PRO A 84 -6.66 -12.56 10.36
CA PRO A 84 -6.94 -11.57 9.33
C PRO A 84 -5.92 -10.41 9.37
N VAL A 85 -5.82 -9.71 8.25
CA VAL A 85 -5.03 -8.49 8.11
C VAL A 85 -5.86 -7.37 7.52
N THR A 86 -5.54 -6.15 7.91
CA THR A 86 -5.92 -4.97 7.16
C THR A 86 -4.79 -4.62 6.19
N ILE A 87 -5.10 -4.55 4.89
CA ILE A 87 -4.14 -4.15 3.84
C ILE A 87 -4.48 -2.74 3.38
N ASN A 88 -3.53 -1.83 3.52
CA ASN A 88 -3.62 -0.49 2.96
C ASN A 88 -2.95 -0.48 1.59
N VAL A 89 -3.70 -0.05 0.57
CA VAL A 89 -3.20 0.10 -0.79
C VAL A 89 -3.21 1.58 -1.18
N HIS A 90 -2.33 1.97 -2.09
CA HIS A 90 -2.30 3.34 -2.60
C HIS A 90 -3.60 3.64 -3.37
N ASP A 91 -4.14 4.85 -3.25
CA ASP A 91 -5.34 5.30 -3.97
C ASP A 91 -5.17 5.47 -5.50
N THR A 92 -3.93 5.66 -5.96
CA THR A 92 -3.62 6.05 -7.34
C THR A 92 -2.48 5.24 -7.96
N GLU A 93 -1.55 4.70 -7.16
CA GLU A 93 -0.39 3.97 -7.65
C GLU A 93 -0.64 2.48 -7.86
N CYS A 94 -0.09 1.97 -8.96
CA CYS A 94 -0.04 0.55 -9.26
C CYS A 94 1.41 0.09 -9.39
N SER A 95 1.71 -1.12 -8.92
CA SER A 95 2.99 -1.79 -9.14
C SER A 95 2.79 -2.99 -10.07
N SER A 96 3.52 -3.01 -11.18
CA SER A 96 3.40 -4.06 -12.22
C SER A 96 1.97 -4.30 -12.72
N GLY A 97 1.13 -3.25 -12.71
CA GLY A 97 -0.28 -3.31 -13.12
C GLY A 97 -1.28 -3.74 -12.03
N TYR A 98 -0.82 -3.94 -10.79
CA TYR A 98 -1.65 -4.34 -9.64
C TYR A 98 -1.64 -3.25 -8.55
N PRO A 99 -2.64 -3.18 -7.64
CA PRO A 99 -2.63 -2.20 -6.57
C PRO A 99 -1.39 -2.33 -5.70
N LYS A 100 -0.76 -1.19 -5.43
CA LYS A 100 0.45 -1.10 -4.61
C LYS A 100 0.07 -1.06 -3.14
N ILE A 101 0.66 -1.93 -2.33
CA ILE A 101 0.53 -1.91 -0.86
C ILE A 101 1.38 -0.77 -0.30
N THR A 102 0.81 -0.01 0.63
CA THR A 102 1.51 0.99 1.44
C THR A 102 1.82 0.46 2.83
N SER A 103 0.94 -0.35 3.42
CA SER A 103 1.17 -1.01 4.71
C SER A 103 0.23 -2.20 4.94
N VAL A 104 0.58 -3.05 5.89
CA VAL A 104 -0.26 -4.17 6.34
C VAL A 104 -0.25 -4.21 7.86
N VAL A 105 -1.41 -4.42 8.45
CA VAL A 105 -1.61 -4.52 9.90
C VAL A 105 -2.24 -5.87 10.22
N LEU A 106 -1.69 -6.57 11.20
CA LEU A 106 -2.26 -7.81 11.74
C LEU A 106 -3.41 -7.47 12.69
N GLU A 107 -4.52 -8.20 12.58
CA GLU A 107 -5.69 -8.08 13.49
C GLU A 107 -5.58 -9.01 14.72
#